data_AF-A0AA40LLW3-F1
#
_entry.id   AF-A0AA40LLW3-F1
#
_cell.length_a   1.000
_cell.length_b   1.000
_cell.length_c   1.000
_cell.angle_alpha   90.00
_cell.angle_beta   90.00
_cell.angle_gamma   90.00
#
_symmetry.space_group_name_H-M   'P 1'
#
loop_
_entity.id
_entity.type
_entity.pdbx_description
1 polymer ?
#
loop_
_entity_poly.entity_id
_entity_poly.type
_entity_poly.pdbx_seq_one_letter_code
_entity_poly.pdbx_strand_id
1 'polypeptide(L)'
;MLPGWYVRHRRPSHGSSNNQELFLKITIICKRGHGFALKPFMPSGLTSIQAKKRACLTTNSRHGKLCQVFSWGLGPSCQRLTSVHSVAGTAAVAVAGILAALRITKNKLSNHMFVFQGAGEAAMGIAHLLVMALEKEGVPKAEATKKIWMVDSKGLIVKGRSNLNHEKEVFAQDHPEVSSLEEVVRLVKPTAIIGVAAIAGAFTEQILRDMASFHERPIIFALSNPTSKAECTAEKCYQVTEGRGIFASGSPFDSVTLEDGRTFIPGQGNNAYVFPGVALGVIAGGIRHIPDEIFLLTAEVSLSPLPRILPIGPMIYSRSYRGPPKFLLCLFYSPAANPGNGYQRAWTSSFSQNHCENIAHEVSEHHLSQGRLYPPLNTIRDVSLRIAVKVLDYAYKHNLASYYPEPKDKEAFIRSLVYTPDYDSFTLDTYTWPKEAMNVQTPGALQELVQRPLVAVAPVGGAALALLAALVLVTLVQDEELVRGPEERATSSEQKPRYLKEESRSYQKLEKL
;
A
#
# COMPACT_ATOMS: atom_id res chain seq x y z
N MET A 1 -2.99 55.22 19.08
CA MET A 1 -2.21 54.24 19.87
C MET A 1 -3.09 53.74 21.00
N LEU A 2 -3.48 52.47 20.97
CA LEU A 2 -3.99 51.73 22.14
C LEU A 2 -3.32 50.35 22.13
N PRO A 3 -2.96 49.80 23.30
CA PRO A 3 -1.84 48.88 23.45
C PRO A 3 -2.23 47.43 23.18
N GLY A 4 -1.27 46.68 22.65
CA GLY A 4 -1.44 45.31 22.21
C GLY A 4 -1.90 44.34 23.30
N TRP A 5 -2.90 43.55 22.95
CA TRP A 5 -3.18 42.28 23.61
C TRP A 5 -2.28 41.22 22.98
N TYR A 6 -1.10 41.03 23.59
CA TYR A 6 -0.24 39.89 23.33
C TYR A 6 -0.92 38.62 23.85
N VAL A 7 -1.63 37.90 22.97
CA VAL A 7 -2.05 36.53 23.26
C VAL A 7 -0.79 35.67 23.24
N ARG A 8 -0.34 35.27 24.42
CA ARG A 8 0.76 34.33 24.65
C ARG A 8 0.40 33.00 23.98
N HIS A 9 0.86 32.75 22.76
CA HIS A 9 0.58 31.51 22.02
C HIS A 9 1.15 30.30 22.77
N ARG A 10 0.28 29.57 23.46
CA ARG A 10 0.57 28.23 23.98
C ARG A 10 0.63 27.25 22.81
N ARG A 11 1.81 26.64 22.65
CA ARG A 11 2.17 25.40 21.91
C ARG A 11 1.77 25.31 20.42
N PRO A 12 2.71 24.98 19.53
CA PRO A 12 2.39 24.64 18.14
C PRO A 12 1.65 23.29 18.10
N SER A 13 0.48 23.27 17.48
CA SER A 13 -0.38 22.08 17.36
C SER A 13 -0.85 21.90 15.90
N HIS A 14 -1.22 20.67 15.57
CA HIS A 14 -1.53 20.20 14.21
C HIS A 14 -2.60 21.02 13.46
N GLY A 15 -2.36 21.31 12.18
CA GLY A 15 -3.34 21.93 11.27
C GLY A 15 -2.91 23.25 10.64
N SER A 16 -1.77 23.80 11.05
CA SER A 16 -1.16 25.03 10.53
C SER A 16 -0.69 24.92 9.07
N SER A 17 -0.89 25.97 8.27
CA SER A 17 -0.50 26.05 6.86
C SER A 17 0.37 27.28 6.58
N ASN A 18 1.31 27.15 5.64
CA ASN A 18 2.10 28.30 5.14
C ASN A 18 1.45 28.97 3.92
N ASN A 19 0.34 28.42 3.40
CA ASN A 19 -0.37 29.03 2.29
C ASN A 19 -1.23 30.19 2.82
N GLN A 20 -0.88 31.40 2.40
CA GLN A 20 -1.52 32.65 2.82
C GLN A 20 -2.91 32.85 2.24
N GLU A 21 -3.32 32.12 1.20
CA GLU A 21 -4.65 32.27 0.58
C GLU A 21 -5.76 31.48 1.31
N LEU A 22 -5.43 30.69 2.34
CA LEU A 22 -6.37 29.84 3.07
C LEU A 22 -7.21 30.59 4.12
N PHE A 23 -7.62 31.84 3.87
CA PHE A 23 -8.29 32.71 4.86
C PHE A 23 -9.75 32.33 5.19
N LEU A 24 -10.37 31.36 4.50
CA LEU A 24 -11.78 30.95 4.70
C LEU A 24 -11.97 29.49 5.16
N LYS A 25 -11.15 28.95 6.09
CA LYS A 25 -11.24 27.52 6.46
C LYS A 25 -11.13 27.15 7.96
N ILE A 26 -11.79 26.02 8.24
CA ILE A 26 -12.00 25.15 9.43
C ILE A 26 -10.71 24.69 10.15
N THR A 27 -9.57 25.34 9.92
CA THR A 27 -8.23 24.87 10.29
C THR A 27 -7.51 25.84 11.22
N ILE A 28 -6.42 25.41 11.84
CA ILE A 28 -5.60 26.28 12.70
C ILE A 28 -4.96 27.38 11.85
N ILE A 29 -5.32 28.64 12.15
CA ILE A 29 -4.81 29.83 11.47
C ILE A 29 -3.47 30.23 12.11
N CYS A 30 -2.41 29.49 11.80
CA CYS A 30 -1.04 29.89 12.10
C CYS A 30 -0.04 29.30 11.09
N LYS A 31 1.16 29.89 11.01
CA LYS A 31 2.27 29.34 10.20
C LYS A 31 2.70 27.98 10.73
N ARG A 32 3.17 27.10 9.83
CA ARG A 32 3.62 25.77 10.21
C ARG A 32 4.83 25.85 11.15
N GLY A 33 4.73 25.15 12.29
CA GLY A 33 5.86 24.99 13.21
C GLY A 33 7.00 24.21 12.55
N HIS A 34 8.24 24.61 12.79
CA HIS A 34 9.45 23.93 12.32
C HIS A 34 10.39 23.65 13.51
N GLY A 35 11.35 22.74 13.34
CA GLY A 35 12.38 22.48 14.35
C GLY A 35 11.88 21.70 15.58
N PHE A 36 12.36 22.07 16.78
CA PHE A 36 12.18 21.33 18.05
C PHE A 36 10.73 20.99 18.42
N ALA A 37 9.77 21.75 17.91
CA ALA A 37 8.35 21.51 18.12
C ALA A 37 7.76 20.35 17.30
N LEU A 38 8.29 20.10 16.09
CA LEU A 38 7.77 19.08 15.17
C LEU A 38 8.51 17.75 15.33
N LYS A 39 9.81 17.80 15.69
CA LYS A 39 10.69 16.62 15.87
C LYS A 39 10.16 15.56 16.84
N PRO A 40 9.62 15.89 18.04
CA PRO A 40 9.10 14.88 18.95
C PRO A 40 7.68 14.42 18.57
N PHE A 41 6.96 15.21 17.76
CA PHE A 41 5.55 14.97 17.50
C PHE A 41 5.33 13.73 16.59
N MET A 42 6.06 13.64 15.47
CA MET A 42 5.96 12.51 14.54
C MET A 42 6.25 11.15 15.21
N PRO A 43 7.37 10.99 15.94
CA PRO A 43 7.62 9.77 16.72
C PRO A 43 6.54 9.49 17.76
N SER A 44 6.02 10.50 18.47
CA SER A 44 4.99 10.28 19.49
C SER A 44 3.65 9.82 18.90
N GLY A 45 3.26 10.33 17.73
CA GLY A 45 2.07 9.88 17.00
C GLY A 45 2.21 8.44 16.52
N LEU A 46 3.34 8.10 15.91
CA LEU A 46 3.62 6.73 15.43
C LEU A 46 3.68 5.73 16.59
N THR A 47 4.34 6.10 17.70
CA THR A 47 4.39 5.29 18.92
C THR A 47 3.00 5.07 19.51
N SER A 48 2.14 6.10 19.51
CA SER A 48 0.77 5.99 20.02
C SER A 48 -0.11 5.08 19.16
N ILE A 49 0.04 5.12 17.83
CA ILE A 49 -0.67 4.24 16.90
C ILE A 49 -0.23 2.79 17.13
N GLN A 50 1.07 2.54 17.21
CA GLN A 50 1.60 1.20 17.43
C GLN A 50 1.29 0.64 18.83
N ALA A 51 1.27 1.50 19.85
CA ALA A 51 0.88 1.10 21.20
C ALA A 51 -0.57 0.58 21.25
N LYS A 52 -1.45 1.16 20.42
CA LYS A 52 -2.84 0.69 20.27
C LYS A 52 -2.97 -0.49 19.30
N LYS A 53 -2.13 -0.56 18.24
CA LYS A 53 -2.20 -1.58 17.18
C LYS A 53 -0.78 -1.96 16.70
N ARG A 54 -0.20 -3.02 17.30
CA ARG A 54 1.20 -3.46 17.09
C ARG A 54 1.55 -3.94 15.67
N ALA A 55 0.58 -4.18 14.79
CA ALA A 55 0.76 -4.57 13.38
C ALA A 55 0.07 -3.60 12.40
N CYS A 56 -0.12 -2.34 12.80
CA CYS A 56 -0.77 -1.34 11.95
C CYS A 56 0.18 -0.89 10.82
N LEU A 57 -0.26 -1.07 9.57
CA LEU A 57 0.36 -0.41 8.43
C LEU A 57 0.12 1.10 8.51
N THR A 58 1.17 1.89 8.31
CA THR A 58 1.07 3.35 8.20
C THR A 58 1.49 3.78 6.81
N THR A 59 0.78 4.74 6.20
CA THR A 59 1.13 5.23 4.86
C THR A 59 1.36 6.73 4.91
N ASN A 60 2.55 7.19 4.53
CA ASN A 60 2.89 8.61 4.51
C ASN A 60 2.71 9.16 3.09
N SER A 61 1.81 10.13 2.93
CA SER A 61 1.56 10.80 1.65
C SER A 61 1.69 12.32 1.77
N ARG A 62 2.23 12.96 0.71
CA ARG A 62 2.27 14.42 0.53
C ARG A 62 2.89 15.22 1.70
N HIS A 63 4.08 14.82 2.14
CA HIS A 63 4.88 15.61 3.10
C HIS A 63 5.86 16.54 2.37
N GLY A 64 6.13 17.73 2.94
CA GLY A 64 7.15 18.63 2.37
C GLY A 64 8.59 18.14 2.65
N LYS A 65 9.55 18.54 1.81
CA LYS A 65 10.96 18.09 1.81
C LYS A 65 11.61 17.98 3.21
N LEU A 66 11.39 18.97 4.09
CA LEU A 66 11.95 19.02 5.45
C LEU A 66 11.33 18.02 6.45
N CYS A 67 10.08 17.59 6.26
CA CYS A 67 9.48 16.52 7.07
C CYS A 67 9.94 15.13 6.61
N GLN A 68 10.61 15.02 5.45
CA GLN A 68 11.05 13.75 4.87
C GLN A 68 12.55 13.49 4.98
N VAL A 69 13.38 14.53 5.18
CA VAL A 69 14.73 14.35 5.76
C VAL A 69 14.64 13.63 7.11
N PHE A 70 13.50 13.79 7.81
CA PHE A 70 13.15 13.02 9.00
C PHE A 70 12.77 11.56 8.73
N SER A 71 12.57 11.12 7.49
CA SER A 71 12.22 9.75 7.08
C SER A 71 13.45 8.95 6.64
N TRP A 72 14.45 9.61 6.05
CA TRP A 72 15.75 9.02 5.72
C TRP A 72 16.75 9.14 6.88
N GLY A 73 16.63 10.20 7.69
CA GLY A 73 17.34 10.40 8.96
C GLY A 73 16.68 9.72 10.16
N LEU A 74 15.77 8.77 9.94
CA LEU A 74 15.33 7.86 10.99
C LEU A 74 16.48 6.91 11.29
N GLY A 75 17.27 7.26 12.30
CA GLY A 75 18.22 6.32 12.89
C GLY A 75 17.53 4.99 13.28
N PRO A 76 18.30 3.96 13.67
CA PRO A 76 17.86 2.56 13.85
C PRO A 76 16.55 2.36 14.63
N SER A 77 16.15 3.35 15.43
CA SER A 77 14.90 3.41 16.18
C SER A 77 13.61 3.28 15.35
N CYS A 78 13.60 3.71 14.09
CA CYS A 78 12.39 3.75 13.24
C CYS A 78 12.37 2.69 12.11
N GLN A 79 13.44 1.89 11.96
CA GLN A 79 13.39 0.60 11.25
C GLN A 79 12.38 -0.41 11.88
N ARG A 80 11.71 -0.02 12.98
CA ARG A 80 10.64 -0.75 13.65
C ARG A 80 9.23 -0.46 13.14
N LEU A 81 9.06 0.39 12.13
CA LEU A 81 7.74 0.82 11.66
C LEU A 81 7.38 0.22 10.29
N THR A 82 6.19 -0.36 10.19
CA THR A 82 5.60 -0.77 8.91
C THR A 82 5.04 0.46 8.19
N SER A 83 5.87 1.13 7.38
CA SER A 83 5.43 2.30 6.60
C SER A 83 5.59 2.14 5.09
N VAL A 84 4.54 2.44 4.34
CA VAL A 84 4.57 2.53 2.87
C VAL A 84 4.65 4.01 2.47
N HIS A 85 5.62 4.35 1.64
CA HIS A 85 5.93 5.74 1.30
C HIS A 85 5.47 6.07 -0.12
N SER A 86 4.95 7.30 -0.32
CA SER A 86 4.60 7.81 -1.66
C SER A 86 5.76 7.67 -2.66
N VAL A 87 6.99 7.85 -2.18
CA VAL A 87 8.23 7.74 -2.94
C VAL A 87 8.48 6.32 -3.44
N ALA A 88 8.36 5.32 -2.56
CA ALA A 88 8.60 3.91 -2.90
C ALA A 88 7.57 3.37 -3.90
N GLY A 89 6.31 3.79 -3.79
CA GLY A 89 5.29 3.43 -4.78
C GLY A 89 5.56 4.05 -6.15
N THR A 90 6.00 5.30 -6.19
CA THR A 90 6.39 5.97 -7.44
C THR A 90 7.63 5.33 -8.06
N ALA A 91 8.60 4.93 -7.23
CA ALA A 91 9.76 4.17 -7.68
C ALA A 91 9.35 2.84 -8.33
N ALA A 92 8.54 2.04 -7.62
CA ALA A 92 8.10 0.74 -8.11
C ALA A 92 7.32 0.83 -9.42
N VAL A 93 6.38 1.78 -9.54
CA VAL A 93 5.61 1.90 -10.78
C VAL A 93 6.47 2.41 -11.94
N ALA A 94 7.37 3.37 -11.72
CA ALA A 94 8.25 3.84 -12.78
C ALA A 94 9.22 2.74 -13.25
N VAL A 95 9.81 1.99 -12.33
CA VAL A 95 10.67 0.84 -12.67
C VAL A 95 9.86 -0.24 -13.39
N ALA A 96 8.61 -0.51 -12.99
CA ALA A 96 7.73 -1.43 -13.73
C ALA A 96 7.52 -0.96 -15.17
N GLY A 97 7.25 0.34 -15.39
CA GLY A 97 7.14 0.88 -16.75
C GLY A 97 8.42 0.73 -17.56
N ILE A 98 9.59 0.93 -16.95
CA ILE A 98 10.89 0.77 -17.61
C ILE A 98 11.12 -0.69 -17.98
N LEU A 99 10.88 -1.63 -17.06
CA LEU A 99 10.98 -3.07 -17.32
C LEU A 99 10.00 -3.51 -18.43
N ALA A 100 8.82 -2.92 -18.51
CA ALA A 100 7.89 -3.14 -19.62
C ALA A 100 8.45 -2.60 -20.95
N ALA A 101 9.06 -1.42 -20.92
CA ALA A 101 9.69 -0.81 -22.08
C ALA A 101 10.86 -1.67 -22.61
N LEU A 102 11.60 -2.36 -21.74
CA LEU A 102 12.68 -3.30 -22.15
C LEU A 102 12.18 -4.40 -23.10
N ARG A 103 10.92 -4.82 -22.97
CA ARG A 103 10.31 -5.81 -23.87
C ARG A 103 10.08 -5.24 -25.27
N ILE A 104 9.83 -3.93 -25.37
CA ILE A 104 9.66 -3.21 -26.65
C ILE A 104 11.02 -2.96 -27.29
N THR A 105 11.99 -2.46 -26.51
CA THR A 105 13.35 -2.15 -26.99
C THR A 105 14.20 -3.40 -27.20
N LYS A 106 13.77 -4.56 -26.68
CA LYS A 106 14.44 -5.87 -26.80
C LYS A 106 15.90 -5.84 -26.35
N ASN A 107 16.17 -5.11 -25.27
CA ASN A 107 17.50 -4.91 -24.72
C ASN A 107 17.49 -5.06 -23.19
N LYS A 108 18.70 -5.07 -22.63
CA LYS A 108 18.95 -5.25 -21.20
C LYS A 108 18.90 -3.92 -20.45
N LEU A 109 18.51 -3.94 -19.17
CA LEU A 109 18.50 -2.72 -18.34
C LEU A 109 19.90 -2.12 -18.26
N SER A 110 20.93 -2.97 -18.19
CA SER A 110 22.35 -2.59 -18.24
C SER A 110 22.74 -1.74 -19.45
N ASN A 111 21.99 -1.78 -20.56
CA ASN A 111 22.30 -1.04 -21.78
C ASN A 111 21.67 0.36 -21.82
N HIS A 112 20.91 0.73 -20.78
CA HIS A 112 20.23 2.01 -20.70
C HIS A 112 21.04 3.08 -19.95
N MET A 113 20.87 4.31 -20.41
CA MET A 113 21.29 5.55 -19.75
C MET A 113 20.03 6.37 -19.43
N PHE A 114 19.94 6.85 -18.20
CA PHE A 114 18.77 7.54 -17.67
C PHE A 114 19.10 8.99 -17.35
N VAL A 115 18.30 9.92 -17.88
CA VAL A 115 18.33 11.34 -17.49
C VAL A 115 17.04 11.69 -16.78
N PHE A 116 17.16 12.21 -15.56
CA PHE A 116 16.04 12.70 -14.76
C PHE A 116 15.96 14.21 -14.84
N GLN A 117 14.79 14.72 -15.20
CA GLN A 117 14.42 16.08 -14.94
C GLN A 117 13.76 16.17 -13.57
N GLY A 118 14.51 16.69 -12.61
CA GLY A 118 14.19 16.72 -11.19
C GLY A 118 15.15 15.84 -10.40
N ALA A 119 15.53 16.30 -9.21
CA ALA A 119 16.32 15.56 -8.23
C ALA A 119 15.66 15.63 -6.85
N GLY A 120 14.33 15.50 -6.83
CA GLY A 120 13.52 15.42 -5.63
C GLY A 120 13.30 13.99 -5.19
N GLU A 121 12.39 13.80 -4.24
CA GLU A 121 12.09 12.50 -3.63
C GLU A 121 11.73 11.42 -4.67
N ALA A 122 10.85 11.73 -5.62
CA ALA A 122 10.47 10.80 -6.68
C ALA A 122 11.68 10.37 -7.54
N ALA A 123 12.53 11.33 -7.95
CA ALA A 123 13.74 11.03 -8.73
C ALA A 123 14.69 10.11 -7.97
N MET A 124 14.96 10.43 -6.70
CA MET A 124 15.84 9.62 -5.85
C MET A 124 15.27 8.22 -5.65
N GLY A 125 13.98 8.09 -5.35
CA GLY A 125 13.34 6.79 -5.19
C GLY A 125 13.44 5.92 -6.44
N ILE A 126 13.09 6.48 -7.62
CA ILE A 126 13.18 5.75 -8.89
C ILE A 126 14.64 5.36 -9.19
N ALA A 127 15.58 6.28 -9.00
CA ALA A 127 17.00 6.04 -9.26
C ALA A 127 17.59 4.95 -8.35
N HIS A 128 17.29 4.98 -7.04
CA HIS A 128 17.72 3.93 -6.12
C HIS A 128 17.16 2.56 -6.54
N LEU A 129 15.88 2.49 -6.91
CA LEU A 129 15.27 1.24 -7.32
C LEU A 129 15.82 0.74 -8.67
N LEU A 130 16.17 1.64 -9.60
CA LEU A 130 16.88 1.30 -10.83
C LEU A 130 18.29 0.77 -10.55
N VAL A 131 19.03 1.36 -9.61
CA VAL A 131 20.33 0.83 -9.19
C VAL A 131 20.18 -0.59 -8.63
N MET A 132 19.19 -0.84 -7.77
CA MET A 132 18.91 -2.18 -7.26
C MET A 132 18.56 -3.17 -8.37
N ALA A 133 17.77 -2.73 -9.37
CA ALA A 133 17.44 -3.56 -10.53
C ALA A 133 18.69 -3.89 -11.39
N LEU A 134 19.59 -2.91 -11.56
CA LEU A 134 20.87 -3.10 -12.25
C LEU A 134 21.81 -4.03 -11.46
N GLU A 135 21.89 -3.88 -10.14
CA GLU A 135 22.64 -4.78 -9.26
C GLU A 135 22.10 -6.22 -9.35
N LYS A 136 20.78 -6.38 -9.42
CA LYS A 136 20.13 -7.69 -9.62
C LYS A 136 20.45 -8.30 -10.99
N GLU A 137 20.69 -7.50 -12.02
CA GLU A 137 21.20 -7.95 -13.33
C GLU A 137 22.72 -8.26 -13.32
N GLY A 138 23.42 -7.94 -12.22
CA GLY A 138 24.85 -8.20 -12.03
C GLY A 138 25.75 -6.99 -12.31
N VAL A 139 25.20 -5.80 -12.52
CA VAL A 139 25.98 -4.56 -12.69
C VAL A 139 26.43 -4.06 -11.31
N PRO A 140 27.73 -3.83 -11.07
CA PRO A 140 28.19 -3.29 -9.78
C PRO A 140 27.55 -1.93 -9.48
N LYS A 141 27.21 -1.67 -8.21
CA LYS A 141 26.59 -0.43 -7.75
C LYS A 141 27.25 0.84 -8.30
N ALA A 142 28.58 0.88 -8.27
CA ALA A 142 29.37 2.02 -8.73
C ALA A 142 29.29 2.27 -10.24
N GLU A 143 28.98 1.23 -11.03
CA GLU A 143 28.71 1.36 -12.47
C GLU A 143 27.24 1.69 -12.73
N ALA A 144 26.33 1.12 -11.95
CA ALA A 144 24.91 1.40 -12.03
C ALA A 144 24.60 2.90 -11.76
N THR A 145 25.25 3.51 -10.77
CA THR A 145 25.08 4.94 -10.47
C THR A 145 25.58 5.86 -11.59
N LYS A 146 26.62 5.47 -12.33
CA LYS A 146 27.12 6.22 -13.50
C LYS A 146 26.13 6.27 -14.66
N LYS A 147 25.13 5.38 -14.68
CA LYS A 147 24.07 5.35 -15.69
C LYS A 147 22.94 6.35 -15.41
N ILE A 148 22.94 6.99 -14.24
CA ILE A 148 21.84 7.84 -13.77
C ILE A 148 22.29 9.30 -13.67
N TRP A 149 21.73 10.14 -14.52
CA TRP A 149 22.03 11.56 -14.61
C TRP A 149 20.82 12.36 -14.13
N MET A 150 21.03 13.40 -13.33
CA MET A 150 19.94 14.16 -12.72
C MET A 150 20.15 15.65 -12.89
N VAL A 151 19.08 16.36 -13.25
CA VAL A 151 19.07 17.82 -13.40
C VAL A 151 18.09 18.40 -12.39
N ASP A 152 18.50 19.39 -11.60
CA ASP A 152 17.60 20.13 -10.72
C ASP A 152 17.55 21.62 -11.08
N SER A 153 16.96 22.45 -10.22
CA SER A 153 16.83 23.89 -10.49
C SER A 153 18.15 24.64 -10.57
N LYS A 154 19.29 24.00 -10.27
CA LYS A 154 20.63 24.55 -10.41
C LYS A 154 21.43 23.91 -11.56
N GLY A 155 20.80 23.06 -12.37
CA GLY A 155 21.43 22.35 -13.47
C GLY A 155 21.79 20.91 -13.11
N LEU A 156 22.71 20.33 -13.87
CA LEU A 156 23.19 18.95 -13.71
C LEU A 156 23.82 18.73 -12.33
N ILE A 157 23.56 17.58 -11.73
CA ILE A 157 24.20 17.15 -10.48
C ILE A 157 25.57 16.56 -10.81
N VAL A 158 26.61 17.30 -10.45
CA VAL A 158 28.03 16.93 -10.67
C VAL A 158 28.84 17.00 -9.37
N LYS A 159 29.95 16.28 -9.33
CA LYS A 159 30.85 16.28 -8.15
C LYS A 159 31.39 17.68 -7.89
N GLY A 160 31.47 18.07 -6.61
CA GLY A 160 32.01 19.37 -6.20
C GLY A 160 31.06 20.56 -6.40
N ARG A 161 29.86 20.34 -6.96
CA ARG A 161 28.83 21.38 -7.09
C ARG A 161 28.37 21.87 -5.72
N SER A 162 28.17 23.17 -5.57
CA SER A 162 27.56 23.74 -4.36
C SER A 162 26.10 23.28 -4.17
N ASN A 163 25.61 23.30 -2.92
CA ASN A 163 24.21 22.98 -2.56
C ASN A 163 23.75 21.54 -2.89
N LEU A 164 24.65 20.56 -2.82
CA LEU A 164 24.28 19.15 -2.83
C LEU A 164 23.98 18.67 -1.41
N ASN A 165 22.92 17.87 -1.26
CA ASN A 165 22.71 17.07 -0.07
C ASN A 165 23.32 15.68 -0.28
N HIS A 166 23.54 14.96 0.82
CA HIS A 166 24.16 13.63 0.79
C HIS A 166 23.48 12.65 -0.19
N GLU A 167 22.15 12.69 -0.29
CA GLU A 167 21.39 11.84 -1.22
C GLU A 167 21.73 12.12 -2.69
N LYS A 168 21.92 13.39 -3.07
CA LYS A 168 22.30 13.78 -4.43
C LYS A 168 23.76 13.48 -4.75
N GLU A 169 24.65 13.50 -3.75
CA GLU A 169 26.08 13.22 -3.94
C GLU A 169 26.30 11.80 -4.50
N VAL A 170 25.43 10.84 -4.16
CA VAL A 170 25.49 9.46 -4.67
C VAL A 170 25.37 9.39 -6.19
N PHE A 171 24.61 10.31 -6.79
CA PHE A 171 24.37 10.38 -8.24
C PHE A 171 25.12 11.54 -8.90
N ALA A 172 26.06 12.17 -8.18
CA ALA A 172 26.85 13.26 -8.72
C ALA A 172 27.87 12.76 -9.74
N GLN A 173 27.70 13.21 -10.99
CA GLN A 173 28.54 12.78 -12.11
C GLN A 173 29.88 13.50 -12.11
N ASP A 174 30.92 12.81 -12.55
CA ASP A 174 32.25 13.39 -12.71
C ASP A 174 32.32 14.14 -14.04
N HIS A 175 31.77 15.35 -14.06
CA HIS A 175 31.54 16.12 -15.26
C HIS A 175 31.52 17.63 -14.96
N PRO A 176 31.91 18.51 -15.89
CA PRO A 176 31.69 19.95 -15.75
C PRO A 176 30.21 20.30 -15.51
N GLU A 177 29.96 21.43 -14.84
CA GLU A 177 28.58 21.91 -14.63
C GLU A 177 27.89 22.20 -15.97
N VAL A 178 26.65 21.76 -16.09
CA VAL A 178 25.78 22.01 -17.25
C VAL A 178 24.45 22.55 -16.73
N SER A 179 24.01 23.68 -17.29
CA SER A 179 22.87 24.43 -16.73
C SER A 179 21.51 24.05 -17.34
N SER A 180 21.49 23.51 -18.56
CA SER A 180 20.25 23.23 -19.30
C SER A 180 19.98 21.72 -19.47
N LEU A 181 18.70 21.34 -19.39
CA LEU A 181 18.28 19.96 -19.64
C LEU A 181 18.61 19.52 -21.08
N GLU A 182 18.40 20.40 -22.06
CA GLU A 182 18.64 20.09 -23.48
C GLU A 182 20.11 19.75 -23.76
N GLU A 183 21.04 20.49 -23.15
CA GLU A 183 22.47 20.23 -23.27
C GLU A 183 22.86 18.91 -22.61
N VAL A 184 22.31 18.61 -21.42
CA VAL A 184 22.51 17.30 -20.77
C VAL A 184 22.00 16.16 -21.65
N VAL A 185 20.83 16.32 -22.28
CA VAL A 185 20.27 15.31 -23.20
C VAL A 185 21.18 15.09 -24.41
N ARG A 186 21.69 16.15 -25.03
CA ARG A 186 22.62 16.03 -26.17
C ARG A 186 23.97 15.42 -25.79
N LEU A 187 24.45 15.72 -24.58
CA LEU A 187 25.72 15.23 -24.07
C LEU A 187 25.64 13.74 -23.69
N VAL A 188 24.65 13.37 -22.90
CA VAL A 188 24.49 12.01 -22.37
C VAL A 188 23.91 11.07 -23.42
N LYS A 189 23.11 11.60 -24.37
CA LYS A 189 22.32 10.84 -25.34
C LYS A 189 21.51 9.71 -24.67
N PRO A 190 20.71 10.03 -23.64
CA PRO A 190 20.08 9.02 -22.80
C PRO A 190 19.08 8.19 -23.60
N THR A 191 18.97 6.91 -23.25
CA THR A 191 17.93 6.03 -23.79
C THR A 191 16.56 6.29 -23.17
N ALA A 192 16.54 6.86 -21.96
CA ALA A 192 15.34 7.14 -21.19
C ALA A 192 15.42 8.52 -20.53
N ILE A 193 14.39 9.33 -20.72
CA ILE A 193 14.22 10.62 -20.04
C ILE A 193 13.00 10.56 -19.12
N ILE A 194 13.18 10.92 -17.84
CA ILE A 194 12.17 10.78 -16.78
C ILE A 194 11.93 12.13 -16.11
N GLY A 195 10.71 12.63 -16.22
CA GLY A 195 10.29 13.93 -15.71
C GLY A 195 9.51 13.79 -14.40
N VAL A 196 10.01 14.42 -13.35
CA VAL A 196 9.43 14.40 -11.99
C VAL A 196 9.61 15.76 -11.28
N ALA A 197 9.68 16.86 -12.05
CA ALA A 197 9.99 18.20 -11.53
C ALA A 197 8.78 19.13 -11.41
N ALA A 198 7.62 18.73 -11.92
CA ALA A 198 6.42 19.55 -12.07
C ALA A 198 6.65 20.83 -12.90
N ILE A 199 7.48 20.72 -13.95
CA ILE A 199 7.76 21.79 -14.90
C ILE A 199 7.06 21.45 -16.23
N ALA A 200 5.95 22.13 -16.48
CA ALA A 200 5.15 21.90 -17.68
C ALA A 200 5.95 22.20 -18.95
N GLY A 201 5.83 21.35 -19.96
CA GLY A 201 6.44 21.57 -21.28
C GLY A 201 7.97 21.49 -21.31
N ALA A 202 8.59 20.96 -20.25
CA ALA A 202 10.04 20.90 -20.17
C ALA A 202 10.68 19.87 -21.10
N PHE A 203 9.94 18.86 -21.56
CA PHE A 203 10.36 18.04 -22.69
C PHE A 203 9.96 18.79 -23.96
N THR A 204 10.82 19.71 -24.35
CA THR A 204 10.65 20.55 -25.53
C THR A 204 10.61 19.68 -26.79
N GLU A 205 10.09 20.24 -27.88
CA GLU A 205 10.13 19.55 -29.17
C GLU A 205 11.55 19.17 -29.57
N GLN A 206 12.53 20.04 -29.30
CA GLN A 206 13.93 19.75 -29.57
C GLN A 206 14.43 18.55 -28.77
N ILE A 207 14.13 18.46 -27.46
CA ILE A 207 14.48 17.28 -26.66
C ILE A 207 13.86 16.00 -27.24
N LEU A 208 12.59 16.05 -27.65
CA LEU A 208 11.91 14.88 -28.20
C LEU A 208 12.52 14.45 -29.55
N ARG A 209 12.87 15.41 -30.41
CA ARG A 209 13.59 15.16 -31.68
C ARG A 209 14.98 14.59 -31.42
N ASP A 210 15.73 15.17 -30.47
CA ASP A 210 17.06 14.71 -30.07
C ASP A 210 16.99 13.25 -29.59
N MET A 211 16.09 12.94 -28.64
CA MET A 211 15.85 11.58 -28.15
C MET A 211 15.52 10.59 -29.29
N ALA A 212 14.66 10.99 -30.22
CA ALA A 212 14.27 10.17 -31.37
C ALA A 212 15.36 10.04 -32.44
N SER A 213 16.34 10.95 -32.48
CA SER A 213 17.51 10.86 -33.36
C SER A 213 18.60 9.96 -32.79
N PHE A 214 18.70 9.86 -31.46
CA PHE A 214 19.72 9.04 -30.78
C PHE A 214 19.32 7.58 -30.71
N HIS A 215 18.02 7.31 -30.54
CA HIS A 215 17.50 5.97 -30.29
C HIS A 215 16.31 5.67 -31.18
N GLU A 216 16.24 4.43 -31.66
CA GLU A 216 15.11 3.97 -32.48
C GLU A 216 13.80 4.05 -31.69
N ARG A 217 13.80 3.64 -30.42
CA ARG A 217 12.64 3.58 -29.53
C ARG A 217 12.95 4.30 -28.20
N PRO A 218 12.96 5.66 -28.16
CA PRO A 218 13.33 6.39 -26.95
C PRO A 218 12.26 6.28 -25.86
N ILE A 219 12.67 6.10 -24.60
CA ILE A 219 11.75 6.02 -23.45
C ILE A 219 11.52 7.43 -22.89
N ILE A 220 10.26 7.86 -22.81
CA ILE A 220 9.88 9.23 -22.45
C ILE A 220 8.79 9.18 -21.37
N PHE A 221 9.18 9.45 -20.12
CA PHE A 221 8.28 9.36 -18.96
C PHE A 221 7.97 10.76 -18.42
N ALA A 222 6.74 11.25 -18.60
CA ALA A 222 6.26 12.55 -18.11
C ALA A 222 5.42 12.36 -16.82
N LEU A 223 6.08 12.11 -15.69
CA LEU A 223 5.43 11.61 -14.47
C LEU A 223 4.88 12.71 -13.56
N SER A 224 5.08 13.98 -13.90
CA SER A 224 4.56 15.09 -13.11
C SER A 224 3.03 15.19 -13.15
N ASN A 225 2.45 15.56 -12.00
CA ASN A 225 1.01 15.68 -11.79
C ASN A 225 0.63 17.09 -11.31
N PRO A 226 -0.58 17.59 -11.63
CA PRO A 226 -1.58 17.03 -12.57
C PRO A 226 -1.15 17.20 -14.05
N THR A 227 -2.04 16.90 -15.02
CA THR A 227 -1.76 17.01 -16.47
C THR A 227 -1.17 18.36 -16.88
N SER A 228 -1.59 19.47 -16.25
CA SER A 228 -1.04 20.81 -16.49
C SER A 228 0.41 21.01 -16.06
N LYS A 229 1.02 20.01 -15.41
CA LYS A 229 2.42 19.97 -14.98
C LYS A 229 3.23 18.88 -15.67
N ALA A 230 2.63 18.13 -16.60
CA ALA A 230 3.34 17.12 -17.38
C ALA A 230 4.45 17.75 -18.24
N GLU A 231 5.59 17.08 -18.31
CA GLU A 231 6.77 17.56 -19.04
C GLU A 231 6.52 17.64 -20.56
N CYS A 232 5.69 16.74 -21.10
CA CYS A 232 5.06 16.86 -22.41
C CYS A 232 3.73 16.09 -22.43
N THR A 233 2.92 16.32 -23.47
CA THR A 233 1.70 15.54 -23.72
C THR A 233 2.04 14.26 -24.50
N ALA A 234 1.18 13.24 -24.37
CA ALA A 234 1.29 12.02 -25.18
C ALA A 234 1.26 12.33 -26.68
N GLU A 235 0.37 13.22 -27.09
CA GLU A 235 0.23 13.67 -28.47
C GLU A 235 1.55 14.26 -29.01
N LYS A 236 2.14 15.23 -28.29
CA LYS A 236 3.39 15.85 -28.69
C LYS A 236 4.54 14.84 -28.74
N CYS A 237 4.60 13.93 -27.77
CA CYS A 237 5.58 12.85 -27.78
C CYS A 237 5.46 11.99 -29.05
N TYR A 238 4.27 11.44 -29.34
CA TYR A 238 4.09 10.54 -30.47
C TYR A 238 4.22 11.24 -31.83
N GLN A 239 3.72 12.48 -31.98
CA GLN A 239 3.88 13.24 -33.22
C GLN A 239 5.35 13.53 -33.53
N VAL A 240 6.09 14.08 -32.57
CA VAL A 240 7.48 14.50 -32.77
C VAL A 240 8.43 13.32 -32.94
N THR A 241 8.13 12.19 -32.29
CA THR A 241 8.92 10.96 -32.40
C THR A 241 8.40 9.99 -33.46
N GLU A 242 7.44 10.40 -34.30
CA GLU A 242 6.88 9.58 -35.39
C GLU A 242 6.34 8.22 -34.90
N GLY A 243 5.71 8.21 -33.72
CA GLY A 243 5.18 7.01 -33.06
C GLY A 243 6.23 6.05 -32.51
N ARG A 244 7.51 6.45 -32.51
CA ARG A 244 8.62 5.62 -32.01
C ARG A 244 8.86 5.77 -30.51
N GLY A 245 8.51 6.92 -29.93
CA GLY A 245 8.63 7.15 -28.50
C GLY A 245 7.82 6.17 -27.67
N ILE A 246 8.42 5.62 -26.63
CA ILE A 246 7.77 4.78 -25.63
C ILE A 246 7.34 5.71 -24.48
N PHE A 247 6.05 6.04 -24.43
CA PHE A 247 5.53 7.08 -23.54
C PHE A 247 4.76 6.52 -22.34
N ALA A 248 5.01 7.11 -21.17
CA ALA A 248 4.15 6.97 -20.00
C ALA A 248 4.05 8.29 -19.23
N SER A 249 2.94 8.47 -18.52
CA SER A 249 2.69 9.69 -17.76
C SER A 249 2.15 9.43 -16.36
N GLY A 250 2.30 10.43 -15.47
CA GLY A 250 1.73 10.37 -14.13
C GLY A 250 0.22 10.63 -14.13
N SER A 251 -0.22 11.55 -15.00
CA SER A 251 -1.64 11.89 -15.22
C SER A 251 -2.18 11.20 -16.49
N PRO A 252 -3.49 10.92 -16.57
CA PRO A 252 -4.07 10.28 -17.74
C PRO A 252 -4.04 11.22 -18.96
N PHE A 253 -3.85 10.63 -20.14
CA PHE A 253 -4.03 11.25 -21.45
C PHE A 253 -4.92 10.35 -22.30
N ASP A 254 -5.66 10.95 -23.23
CA ASP A 254 -6.48 10.21 -24.20
C ASP A 254 -5.62 9.42 -25.19
N SER A 255 -6.26 8.51 -25.93
CA SER A 255 -5.62 7.80 -27.03
C SER A 255 -5.20 8.76 -28.14
N VAL A 256 -4.05 8.52 -28.75
CA VAL A 256 -3.49 9.35 -29.83
C VAL A 256 -3.47 8.53 -31.11
N THR A 257 -4.15 9.01 -32.15
CA THR A 257 -4.07 8.43 -33.50
C THR A 257 -3.19 9.32 -34.36
N LEU A 258 -2.14 8.74 -34.95
CA LEU A 258 -1.25 9.43 -35.88
C LEU A 258 -1.86 9.49 -37.29
N GLU A 259 -1.29 10.36 -38.14
CA GLU A 259 -1.73 10.52 -39.54
C GLU A 259 -1.61 9.24 -40.37
N ASP A 260 -0.67 8.35 -40.01
CA ASP A 260 -0.48 7.04 -40.65
C ASP A 260 -1.49 5.97 -40.19
N GLY A 261 -2.45 6.33 -39.34
CA GLY A 261 -3.51 5.46 -38.84
C GLY A 261 -3.14 4.62 -37.61
N ARG A 262 -1.90 4.68 -37.11
CA ARG A 262 -1.54 3.99 -35.85
C ARG A 262 -2.17 4.69 -34.65
N THR A 263 -2.82 3.91 -33.78
CA THR A 263 -3.40 4.40 -32.52
C THR A 263 -2.59 3.92 -31.32
N PHE A 264 -2.17 4.87 -30.49
CA PHE A 264 -1.44 4.63 -29.25
C PHE A 264 -2.32 4.95 -28.04
N ILE A 265 -2.19 4.14 -27.00
CA ILE A 265 -2.92 4.33 -25.75
C ILE A 265 -1.89 4.52 -24.62
N PRO A 266 -1.57 5.77 -24.24
CA PRO A 266 -0.51 6.05 -23.30
C PRO A 266 -0.82 5.46 -21.92
N GLY A 267 0.16 4.74 -21.37
CA GLY A 267 0.04 4.12 -20.04
C GLY A 267 0.22 5.15 -18.91
N GLN A 268 -0.54 4.98 -17.82
CA GLN A 268 -0.40 5.81 -16.63
C GLN A 268 0.47 5.11 -15.57
N GLY A 269 1.62 5.71 -15.22
CA GLY A 269 2.48 5.27 -14.12
C GLY A 269 1.89 5.64 -12.76
N ASN A 270 0.76 5.02 -12.41
CA ASN A 270 0.00 5.32 -11.21
C ASN A 270 0.40 4.42 -10.04
N ASN A 271 0.69 5.02 -8.88
CA ASN A 271 0.99 4.27 -7.65
C ASN A 271 -0.14 3.32 -7.21
N ALA A 272 -1.35 3.46 -7.76
CA ALA A 272 -2.46 2.54 -7.58
C ALA A 272 -2.11 1.09 -7.99
N TYR A 273 -1.18 0.88 -8.92
CA TYR A 273 -0.72 -0.48 -9.27
C TYR A 273 0.12 -1.15 -8.16
N VAL A 274 0.66 -0.36 -7.22
CA VAL A 274 1.64 -0.83 -6.24
C VAL A 274 1.02 -0.91 -4.85
N PHE A 275 0.50 0.20 -4.34
CA PHE A 275 0.12 0.30 -2.93
C PHE A 275 -0.95 -0.69 -2.47
N PRO A 276 -2.04 -0.94 -3.22
CA PRO A 276 -3.07 -1.86 -2.75
C PRO A 276 -2.55 -3.29 -2.59
N GLY A 277 -1.74 -3.77 -3.54
CA GLY A 277 -1.15 -5.11 -3.48
C GLY A 277 -0.09 -5.26 -2.39
N VAL A 278 0.83 -4.28 -2.27
CA VAL A 278 1.84 -4.27 -1.21
C VAL A 278 1.17 -4.20 0.16
N ALA A 279 0.19 -3.31 0.34
CA ALA A 279 -0.53 -3.19 1.60
C ALA A 279 -1.26 -4.48 1.98
N LEU A 280 -1.96 -5.10 1.02
CA LEU A 280 -2.67 -6.35 1.22
C LEU A 280 -1.70 -7.47 1.65
N GLY A 281 -0.56 -7.63 0.97
CA GLY A 281 0.45 -8.64 1.33
C GLY A 281 1.09 -8.38 2.69
N VAL A 282 1.42 -7.13 2.99
CA VAL A 282 1.99 -6.70 4.29
C VAL A 282 1.02 -6.99 5.44
N ILE A 283 -0.26 -6.64 5.26
CA ILE A 283 -1.30 -6.88 6.26
C ILE A 283 -1.54 -8.38 6.43
N ALA A 284 -1.63 -9.13 5.32
CA ALA A 284 -1.85 -10.58 5.34
C ALA A 284 -0.72 -11.36 6.01
N GLY A 285 0.54 -10.91 5.88
CA GLY A 285 1.71 -11.53 6.52
C GLY A 285 2.05 -10.99 7.90
N GLY A 286 1.39 -9.92 8.35
CA GLY A 286 1.78 -9.20 9.56
C GLY A 286 3.24 -8.69 9.49
N ILE A 287 3.66 -8.17 8.33
CA ILE A 287 5.05 -7.76 8.10
C ILE A 287 5.37 -6.51 8.94
N ARG A 288 6.51 -6.52 9.65
CA ARG A 288 6.91 -5.42 10.56
C ARG A 288 7.79 -4.35 9.92
N HIS A 289 8.50 -4.72 8.86
CA HIS A 289 9.41 -3.85 8.12
C HIS A 289 9.29 -4.17 6.64
N ILE A 290 9.16 -3.15 5.80
CA ILE A 290 9.02 -3.29 4.34
C ILE A 290 10.36 -2.93 3.71
N PRO A 291 11.21 -3.91 3.35
CA PRO A 291 12.49 -3.64 2.71
C PRO A 291 12.29 -3.23 1.23
N ASP A 292 13.26 -2.52 0.65
CA ASP A 292 13.14 -1.96 -0.71
C ASP A 292 13.00 -3.05 -1.79
N GLU A 293 13.50 -4.25 -1.51
CA GLU A 293 13.37 -5.44 -2.34
C GLU A 293 11.90 -5.83 -2.57
N ILE A 294 10.99 -5.53 -1.64
CA ILE A 294 9.55 -5.72 -1.85
C ILE A 294 9.04 -4.82 -2.98
N PHE A 295 9.55 -3.59 -3.10
CA PHE A 295 9.15 -2.67 -4.16
C PHE A 295 9.75 -3.07 -5.51
N LEU A 296 10.98 -3.59 -5.53
CA LEU A 296 11.57 -4.16 -6.75
C LEU A 296 10.81 -5.41 -7.21
N LEU A 297 10.49 -6.32 -6.27
CA LEU A 297 9.65 -7.48 -6.52
C LEU A 297 8.28 -7.07 -7.08
N THR A 298 7.67 -6.04 -6.51
CA THR A 298 6.37 -5.53 -6.97
C THR A 298 6.45 -4.99 -8.40
N ALA A 299 7.54 -4.29 -8.74
CA ALA A 299 7.77 -3.77 -10.09
C ALA A 299 7.87 -4.89 -11.13
N GLU A 300 8.50 -6.02 -10.78
CA GLU A 300 8.62 -7.20 -11.65
C GLU A 300 7.30 -7.97 -11.80
N VAL A 301 6.55 -8.12 -10.70
CA VAL A 301 5.31 -8.91 -10.68
C VAL A 301 4.23 -8.28 -11.56
N SER A 302 4.14 -6.95 -11.56
CA SER A 302 3.16 -6.16 -12.33
C SER A 302 3.24 -6.37 -13.86
N LEU A 303 4.24 -7.12 -14.33
CA LEU A 303 4.57 -7.31 -15.75
C LEU A 303 4.56 -8.78 -16.19
N SER A 304 4.41 -9.73 -15.25
CA SER A 304 4.61 -11.16 -15.53
C SER A 304 3.33 -11.85 -16.08
N PRO A 305 3.44 -12.68 -17.14
CA PRO A 305 2.35 -13.56 -17.59
C PRO A 305 1.98 -14.63 -16.55
N LEU A 306 0.72 -15.07 -16.56
CA LEU A 306 0.27 -16.21 -15.75
C LEU A 306 0.80 -17.55 -16.28
N PRO A 307 1.21 -18.50 -15.43
CA PRO A 307 1.06 -19.91 -15.74
C PRO A 307 -0.43 -20.29 -15.70
N ARG A 308 -0.90 -21.06 -16.69
CA ARG A 308 -2.27 -21.63 -16.71
C ARG A 308 -2.45 -22.54 -15.49
N ILE A 309 -3.50 -22.34 -14.70
CA ILE A 309 -3.93 -23.30 -13.68
C ILE A 309 -5.43 -23.53 -13.80
N LEU A 310 -5.81 -24.81 -13.84
CA LEU A 310 -7.16 -25.35 -14.00
C LEU A 310 -8.09 -24.91 -12.84
N PRO A 311 -9.40 -24.80 -13.09
CA PRO A 311 -10.37 -24.50 -12.04
C PRO A 311 -10.39 -25.64 -11.00
N ILE A 312 -10.08 -25.32 -9.74
CA ILE A 312 -10.30 -26.21 -8.60
C ILE A 312 -11.76 -26.03 -8.17
N GLY A 313 -12.49 -27.15 -8.07
CA GLY A 313 -13.93 -27.21 -7.75
C GLY A 313 -14.32 -26.62 -6.38
N PRO A 314 -15.62 -26.64 -6.04
CA PRO A 314 -16.16 -25.91 -4.89
C PRO A 314 -15.52 -26.38 -3.57
N MET A 315 -14.87 -25.45 -2.87
CA MET A 315 -14.23 -25.69 -1.60
C MET A 315 -15.28 -25.73 -0.49
N ILE A 316 -15.43 -26.90 0.15
CA ILE A 316 -16.30 -27.11 1.32
C ILE A 316 -15.74 -26.30 2.50
N TYR A 317 -16.54 -25.37 3.01
CA TYR A 317 -16.23 -24.52 4.15
C TYR A 317 -16.19 -25.37 5.43
N SER A 318 -15.01 -25.57 6.04
CA SER A 318 -14.91 -26.05 7.42
C SER A 318 -14.57 -24.88 8.34
N ARG A 319 -15.55 -24.46 9.14
CA ARG A 319 -15.43 -23.40 10.16
C ARG A 319 -14.65 -23.94 11.36
N SER A 320 -13.35 -23.65 11.42
CA SER A 320 -12.62 -23.41 12.68
C SER A 320 -11.27 -22.78 12.37
N TYR A 321 -11.29 -21.48 12.05
CA TYR A 321 -10.08 -20.66 12.09
C TYR A 321 -10.46 -19.28 12.62
N ARG A 322 -9.97 -18.91 13.80
CA ARG A 322 -10.01 -17.53 14.30
C ARG A 322 -8.93 -16.73 13.56
N GLY A 323 -9.23 -16.33 12.33
CA GLY A 323 -8.39 -15.42 11.54
C GLY A 323 -8.51 -13.97 12.04
N PRO A 324 -7.57 -13.07 11.68
CA PRO A 324 -7.64 -11.65 12.02
C PRO A 324 -8.89 -10.99 11.40
N PRO A 325 -9.40 -9.88 11.96
CA PRO A 325 -10.61 -9.23 11.46
C PRO A 325 -10.44 -8.80 10.00
N LYS A 326 -11.49 -8.97 9.18
CA LYS A 326 -11.55 -8.47 7.81
C LYS A 326 -11.29 -6.95 7.83
N PHE A 327 -10.30 -6.48 7.07
CA PHE A 327 -9.90 -5.07 7.08
C PHE A 327 -10.42 -4.32 5.85
N LEU A 328 -11.06 -3.18 6.11
CA LEU A 328 -11.55 -2.26 5.08
C LEU A 328 -10.40 -1.38 4.57
N LEU A 329 -9.97 -1.60 3.33
CA LEU A 329 -9.09 -0.67 2.61
C LEU A 329 -9.95 0.44 1.97
N CYS A 330 -10.32 1.46 2.74
CA CYS A 330 -10.94 2.66 2.19
C CYS A 330 -9.91 3.52 1.44
N LEU A 331 -9.77 3.31 0.13
CA LEU A 331 -9.19 4.31 -0.75
C LEU A 331 -10.25 5.40 -0.97
N PHE A 332 -10.11 6.54 -0.29
CA PHE A 332 -10.92 7.72 -0.60
C PHE A 332 -10.48 8.28 -1.96
N TYR A 333 -11.16 7.83 -3.01
CA TYR A 333 -11.20 8.50 -4.30
C TYR A 333 -12.22 9.64 -4.19
N SER A 334 -11.80 10.88 -4.45
CA SER A 334 -12.72 11.99 -4.66
C SER A 334 -12.90 12.12 -6.17
N PRO A 335 -14.04 11.69 -6.76
CA PRO A 335 -14.33 12.03 -8.14
C PRO A 335 -14.61 13.53 -8.19
N ALA A 336 -13.89 14.25 -9.05
CA ALA A 336 -14.33 15.57 -9.48
C ALA A 336 -15.66 15.36 -10.21
N ALA A 337 -16.75 15.80 -9.58
CA ALA A 337 -18.07 15.79 -10.19
C ALA A 337 -18.08 16.71 -11.41
N ASN A 338 -18.39 16.17 -12.57
CA ASN A 338 -18.81 16.94 -13.73
C ASN A 338 -20.31 16.64 -13.93
N PRO A 339 -21.21 17.62 -13.77
CA PRO A 339 -22.65 17.38 -13.90
C PRO A 339 -23.05 17.49 -15.38
N GLY A 340 -23.60 16.42 -15.93
CA GLY A 340 -24.27 16.48 -17.23
C GLY A 340 -23.94 15.31 -18.16
N ASN A 341 -24.67 14.21 -18.01
CA ASN A 341 -25.53 13.69 -19.08
C ASN A 341 -26.16 12.38 -18.61
N GLY A 342 -27.49 12.36 -18.62
CA GLY A 342 -28.29 11.21 -18.28
C GLY A 342 -28.26 10.17 -19.39
N TYR A 343 -28.02 8.92 -19.01
CA TYR A 343 -28.52 7.75 -19.72
C TYR A 343 -29.00 6.73 -18.69
N GLN A 344 -30.33 6.60 -18.62
CA GLN A 344 -31.05 5.55 -17.90
C GLN A 344 -31.35 4.38 -18.85
N ARG A 345 -31.40 3.17 -18.29
CA ARG A 345 -31.83 1.86 -18.84
C ARG A 345 -30.75 1.18 -19.69
N ALA A 346 -30.43 -0.11 -19.53
CA ALA A 346 -31.20 -1.25 -18.97
C ALA A 346 -30.24 -2.34 -18.44
N TRP A 347 -30.31 -2.73 -17.16
CA TRP A 347 -29.62 -3.90 -16.61
C TRP A 347 -30.67 -4.95 -16.24
N THR A 348 -30.95 -5.86 -17.15
CA THR A 348 -31.70 -7.09 -16.86
C THR A 348 -30.96 -8.28 -17.44
N SER A 349 -30.58 -9.18 -16.53
CA SER A 349 -30.42 -10.62 -16.74
C SER A 349 -29.54 -11.07 -17.92
N SER A 350 -28.22 -11.07 -17.72
CA SER A 350 -27.25 -11.99 -18.35
C SER A 350 -25.91 -11.90 -17.61
N PHE A 351 -25.91 -12.17 -16.30
CA PHE A 351 -24.68 -12.24 -15.48
C PHE A 351 -24.53 -13.66 -14.92
N SER A 352 -24.46 -14.61 -15.84
CA SER A 352 -24.00 -15.97 -15.57
C SER A 352 -23.29 -16.43 -16.83
N GLN A 353 -22.08 -16.98 -16.67
CA GLN A 353 -21.47 -17.93 -17.60
C GLN A 353 -20.58 -17.46 -18.77
N ASN A 354 -19.92 -16.28 -18.75
CA ASN A 354 -18.91 -16.00 -19.81
C ASN A 354 -17.72 -15.08 -19.43
N HIS A 355 -16.99 -15.36 -18.35
CA HIS A 355 -15.73 -14.63 -18.07
C HIS A 355 -14.62 -15.47 -17.44
N CYS A 356 -14.26 -16.60 -18.07
CA CYS A 356 -13.13 -17.44 -17.64
C CYS A 356 -12.07 -17.72 -18.70
N GLU A 357 -12.04 -17.03 -19.86
CA GLU A 357 -11.16 -17.46 -20.96
C GLU A 357 -10.06 -16.51 -21.43
N ASN A 358 -9.83 -15.30 -20.87
CA ASN A 358 -8.77 -14.42 -21.43
C ASN A 358 -7.95 -13.61 -20.41
N ILE A 359 -7.60 -14.19 -19.26
CA ILE A 359 -6.69 -13.53 -18.31
C ILE A 359 -5.36 -14.27 -18.32
N ALA A 360 -4.55 -14.05 -19.35
CA ALA A 360 -3.12 -14.36 -19.34
C ALA A 360 -2.41 -13.18 -20.01
N HIS A 361 -1.30 -12.71 -19.42
CA HIS A 361 -0.49 -11.54 -19.81
C HIS A 361 -1.07 -10.17 -19.37
N GLU A 362 -0.75 -9.70 -18.15
CA GLU A 362 -1.27 -8.41 -17.63
C GLU A 362 -0.87 -7.21 -18.53
N VAL A 363 0.36 -7.23 -19.04
CA VAL A 363 0.77 -6.47 -20.23
C VAL A 363 1.06 -7.45 -21.35
N SER A 364 0.05 -7.71 -22.18
CA SER A 364 0.15 -8.56 -23.37
C SER A 364 1.03 -7.92 -24.45
N GLU A 365 1.51 -8.73 -25.39
CA GLU A 365 2.16 -8.20 -26.60
C GLU A 365 1.23 -7.26 -27.37
N HIS A 366 -0.09 -7.49 -27.30
CA HIS A 366 -1.09 -6.58 -27.83
C HIS A 366 -1.07 -5.22 -27.11
N HIS A 367 -1.01 -5.19 -25.77
CA HIS A 367 -0.86 -3.94 -25.01
C HIS A 367 0.42 -3.19 -25.39
N LEU A 368 1.55 -3.89 -25.49
CA LEU A 368 2.82 -3.29 -25.91
C LEU A 368 2.75 -2.73 -27.34
N SER A 369 2.08 -3.44 -28.25
CA SER A 369 1.88 -2.98 -29.64
C SER A 369 1.05 -1.69 -29.73
N GLN A 370 0.18 -1.44 -28.76
CA GLN A 370 -0.58 -0.18 -28.62
C GLN A 370 0.16 0.90 -27.82
N GLY A 371 1.41 0.65 -27.41
CA GLY A 371 2.19 1.58 -26.58
C GLY A 371 1.82 1.61 -25.10
N ARG A 372 0.99 0.67 -24.60
CA ARG A 372 0.68 0.57 -23.17
C ARG A 372 1.81 -0.15 -22.43
N LEU A 373 2.38 0.51 -21.42
CA LEU A 373 3.39 -0.08 -20.53
C LEU A 373 2.82 -0.69 -19.25
N TYR A 374 1.56 -0.39 -18.93
CA TYR A 374 0.90 -0.83 -17.71
C TYR A 374 -0.37 -1.63 -18.04
N PRO A 375 -0.79 -2.55 -17.16
CA PRO A 375 -2.04 -3.27 -17.32
C PRO A 375 -3.24 -2.32 -17.42
N PRO A 376 -4.38 -2.75 -17.98
CA PRO A 376 -5.62 -1.98 -17.92
C PRO A 376 -6.10 -1.77 -16.47
N LEU A 377 -6.59 -0.57 -16.13
CA LEU A 377 -7.00 -0.22 -14.76
C LEU A 377 -8.12 -1.11 -14.19
N ASN A 378 -8.98 -1.70 -15.03
CA ASN A 378 -10.03 -2.63 -14.59
C ASN A 378 -9.46 -3.96 -14.05
N THR A 379 -8.21 -4.31 -14.36
CA THR A 379 -7.52 -5.51 -13.85
C THR A 379 -6.78 -5.28 -12.53
N ILE A 380 -6.83 -4.06 -11.98
CA ILE A 380 -6.02 -3.66 -10.82
C ILE A 380 -6.22 -4.52 -9.57
N ARG A 381 -7.42 -5.11 -9.38
CA ARG A 381 -7.70 -6.02 -8.26
C ARG A 381 -6.91 -7.33 -8.39
N ASP A 382 -6.82 -7.86 -9.60
CA ASP A 382 -6.05 -9.08 -9.87
C ASP A 382 -4.55 -8.83 -9.75
N VAL A 383 -4.08 -7.70 -10.29
CA VAL A 383 -2.69 -7.23 -10.12
C VAL A 383 -2.35 -7.12 -8.62
N SER A 384 -3.22 -6.49 -7.84
CA SER A 384 -3.04 -6.31 -6.40
C SER A 384 -2.99 -7.64 -5.65
N LEU A 385 -3.86 -8.59 -6.01
CA LEU A 385 -3.86 -9.93 -5.42
C LEU A 385 -2.54 -10.65 -5.66
N ARG A 386 -1.99 -10.60 -6.88
CA ARG A 386 -0.72 -11.25 -7.21
C ARG A 386 0.46 -10.62 -6.50
N ILE A 387 0.52 -9.30 -6.46
CA ILE A 387 1.52 -8.58 -5.68
C ILE A 387 1.43 -9.03 -4.22
N ALA A 388 0.23 -9.09 -3.64
CA ALA A 388 0.05 -9.53 -2.26
C ALA A 388 0.55 -10.95 -2.02
N VAL A 389 0.26 -11.89 -2.93
CA VAL A 389 0.74 -13.29 -2.86
C VAL A 389 2.27 -13.33 -2.88
N LYS A 390 2.90 -12.57 -3.79
CA LYS A 390 4.36 -12.52 -3.93
C LYS A 390 5.03 -11.85 -2.74
N VAL A 391 4.44 -10.78 -2.21
CA VAL A 391 4.89 -10.12 -0.98
C VAL A 391 4.79 -11.07 0.20
N LEU A 392 3.68 -11.81 0.33
CA LEU A 392 3.50 -12.80 1.38
C LEU A 392 4.52 -13.94 1.28
N ASP A 393 4.74 -14.46 0.07
CA ASP A 393 5.74 -15.49 -0.19
C ASP A 393 7.17 -15.04 0.13
N TYR A 394 7.53 -13.83 -0.29
CA TYR A 394 8.80 -13.19 0.08
C TYR A 394 8.92 -13.05 1.60
N ALA A 395 7.85 -12.63 2.28
CA ALA A 395 7.86 -12.43 3.72
C ALA A 395 8.15 -13.72 4.50
N TYR A 396 7.55 -14.85 4.12
CA TYR A 396 7.85 -16.14 4.76
C TYR A 396 9.28 -16.62 4.45
N LYS A 397 9.72 -16.53 3.18
CA LYS A 397 11.08 -16.93 2.78
C LYS A 397 12.18 -16.17 3.50
N HIS A 398 11.95 -14.90 3.82
CA HIS A 398 12.92 -14.03 4.47
C HIS A 398 12.67 -13.84 5.98
N ASN A 399 11.80 -14.65 6.60
CA ASN A 399 11.46 -14.57 8.03
C ASN A 399 10.94 -13.18 8.47
N LEU A 400 10.25 -12.47 7.57
CA LEU A 400 9.65 -11.15 7.83
C LEU A 400 8.18 -11.26 8.27
N ALA A 401 7.52 -12.39 7.98
CA ALA A 401 6.14 -12.65 8.37
C ALA A 401 6.00 -12.86 9.89
N SER A 402 4.95 -12.29 10.48
CA SER A 402 4.63 -12.46 11.90
C SER A 402 3.49 -13.43 12.18
N TYR A 403 2.66 -13.74 11.18
CA TYR A 403 1.54 -14.65 11.36
C TYR A 403 1.97 -16.09 11.08
N TYR A 404 1.55 -17.01 11.94
CA TYR A 404 1.88 -18.43 11.86
C TYR A 404 0.65 -19.28 12.24
N PRO A 405 0.52 -20.51 11.71
CA PRO A 405 1.41 -21.14 10.73
C PRO A 405 1.33 -20.51 9.33
N GLU A 406 2.38 -20.74 8.51
CA GLU A 406 2.37 -20.33 7.10
C GLU A 406 1.18 -20.97 6.36
N PRO A 407 0.35 -20.18 5.63
CA PRO A 407 -0.75 -20.71 4.85
C PRO A 407 -0.26 -21.68 3.77
N LYS A 408 -0.86 -22.87 3.70
CA LYS A 408 -0.56 -23.86 2.64
C LYS A 408 -0.88 -23.31 1.25
N ASP A 409 -2.01 -22.63 1.12
CA ASP A 409 -2.43 -21.90 -0.08
C ASP A 409 -2.48 -20.40 0.22
N LYS A 410 -1.44 -19.69 -0.21
CA LYS A 410 -1.31 -18.24 0.00
C LYS A 410 -2.33 -17.44 -0.81
N GLU A 411 -2.73 -17.92 -1.99
CA GLU A 411 -3.70 -17.21 -2.81
C GLU A 411 -5.11 -17.32 -2.21
N ALA A 412 -5.55 -18.53 -1.87
CA ALA A 412 -6.83 -18.73 -1.19
C ALA A 412 -6.89 -17.96 0.14
N PHE A 413 -5.78 -17.97 0.90
CA PHE A 413 -5.68 -17.19 2.13
C PHE A 413 -5.87 -15.70 1.88
N ILE A 414 -5.16 -15.10 0.92
CA ILE A 414 -5.30 -13.67 0.64
C ILE A 414 -6.70 -13.36 0.11
N ARG A 415 -7.26 -14.17 -0.80
CA ARG A 415 -8.63 -14.01 -1.29
C ARG A 415 -9.65 -13.98 -0.16
N SER A 416 -9.47 -14.80 0.88
CA SER A 416 -10.34 -14.81 2.06
C SER A 416 -10.30 -13.52 2.90
N LEU A 417 -9.22 -12.72 2.75
CA LEU A 417 -9.04 -11.44 3.45
C LEU A 417 -9.53 -10.24 2.63
N VAL A 418 -9.72 -10.40 1.32
CA VAL A 418 -10.12 -9.31 0.42
C VAL A 418 -11.57 -8.91 0.71
N TYR A 419 -11.80 -7.60 0.76
CA TYR A 419 -13.14 -7.04 0.91
C TYR A 419 -14.06 -7.44 -0.27
N THR A 420 -15.27 -7.88 0.08
CA THR A 420 -16.38 -8.17 -0.84
C THR A 420 -17.40 -7.03 -0.77
N PRO A 421 -17.88 -6.51 -1.91
CA PRO A 421 -18.92 -5.49 -1.92
C PRO A 421 -20.32 -6.07 -1.64
N ASP A 422 -20.45 -7.40 -1.59
CA ASP A 422 -21.70 -8.09 -1.29
C ASP A 422 -22.14 -7.80 0.15
N TYR A 423 -23.44 -7.67 0.35
CA TYR A 423 -24.00 -7.46 1.69
C TYR A 423 -23.79 -8.70 2.56
N ASP A 424 -23.25 -8.49 3.75
CA ASP A 424 -23.27 -9.51 4.79
C ASP A 424 -24.72 -9.78 5.22
N SER A 425 -25.03 -11.04 5.56
CA SER A 425 -26.31 -11.33 6.21
C SER A 425 -26.27 -10.86 7.65
N PHE A 426 -27.25 -10.05 8.03
CA PHE A 426 -27.47 -9.63 9.42
C PHE A 426 -28.52 -10.50 10.12
N THR A 427 -29.06 -11.52 9.45
CA THR A 427 -29.95 -12.50 10.10
C THR A 427 -29.15 -13.38 11.04
N LEU A 428 -29.76 -13.78 12.15
CA LEU A 428 -29.15 -14.75 13.06
C LEU A 428 -28.91 -16.08 12.34
N ASP A 429 -27.72 -16.64 12.51
CA ASP A 429 -27.35 -17.96 12.00
C ASP A 429 -28.06 -19.02 12.85
N THR A 430 -29.21 -19.51 12.40
CA THR A 430 -29.98 -20.52 13.11
C THR A 430 -29.51 -21.92 12.70
N TYR A 431 -29.16 -22.73 13.70
CA TYR A 431 -28.82 -24.13 13.52
C TYR A 431 -29.55 -24.98 14.55
N THR A 432 -29.89 -26.21 14.18
CA THR A 432 -30.61 -27.14 15.06
C THR A 432 -29.63 -28.02 15.83
N TRP A 433 -29.92 -28.24 17.10
CA TRP A 433 -29.23 -29.24 17.91
C TRP A 433 -29.83 -30.63 17.67
N PRO A 434 -29.14 -31.71 18.07
CA PRO A 434 -29.73 -33.05 18.11
C PRO A 434 -31.08 -33.02 18.84
N LYS A 435 -32.10 -33.70 18.30
CA LYS A 435 -33.50 -33.59 18.77
C LYS A 435 -33.63 -33.92 20.25
N GLU A 436 -32.88 -34.91 20.72
CA GLU A 436 -32.85 -35.36 22.11
C GLU A 436 -32.38 -34.26 23.06
N ALA A 437 -31.46 -33.40 22.61
CA ALA A 437 -30.94 -32.26 23.36
C ALA A 437 -31.79 -30.99 23.23
N MET A 438 -32.68 -30.92 22.23
CA MET A 438 -33.66 -29.84 22.07
C MET A 438 -34.97 -30.08 22.82
N ASN A 439 -35.16 -31.28 23.38
CA ASN A 439 -36.36 -31.61 24.14
C ASN A 439 -36.41 -30.77 25.42
N VAL A 440 -37.47 -29.96 25.55
CA VAL A 440 -37.76 -29.23 26.78
C VAL A 440 -38.13 -30.24 27.86
N GLN A 441 -37.32 -30.32 28.92
CA GLN A 441 -37.60 -31.22 30.03
C GLN A 441 -38.90 -30.79 30.71
N THR A 442 -39.91 -31.65 30.70
CA THR A 442 -41.12 -31.44 31.50
C THR A 442 -40.80 -31.74 32.97
N PRO A 443 -41.47 -31.11 33.95
CA PRO A 443 -41.21 -31.33 35.37
C PRO A 443 -41.25 -32.81 35.81
N GLY A 444 -42.03 -33.66 35.11
CA GLY A 444 -42.08 -35.11 35.35
C GLY A 444 -40.87 -35.89 34.81
N ALA A 445 -40.22 -35.41 33.74
CA ALA A 445 -39.01 -36.04 33.18
C ALA A 445 -37.78 -35.85 34.08
N LEU A 446 -37.72 -34.76 34.85
CA LEU A 446 -36.73 -34.55 35.91
C LEU A 446 -36.91 -35.55 37.05
N GLN A 447 -38.14 -35.97 37.34
CA GLN A 447 -38.46 -36.95 38.38
C GLN A 447 -38.00 -38.37 37.99
N GLU A 448 -38.10 -38.76 36.72
CA GLU A 448 -37.53 -40.01 36.21
C GLU A 448 -35.99 -39.98 36.13
N LEU A 449 -35.37 -38.84 35.80
CA LEU A 449 -33.90 -38.69 35.80
C LEU A 449 -33.30 -38.77 37.21
N VAL A 450 -34.01 -38.29 38.23
CA VAL A 450 -33.64 -38.44 39.66
C VAL A 450 -33.88 -39.88 40.15
N GLN A 451 -34.76 -40.66 39.49
CA GLN A 451 -35.06 -42.06 39.84
C GLN A 451 -34.30 -43.10 39.01
N ARG A 452 -33.52 -42.70 38.00
CA ARG A 452 -32.59 -43.63 37.34
C ARG A 452 -31.54 -44.08 38.36
N PRO A 453 -31.38 -45.39 38.62
CA PRO A 453 -30.28 -45.85 39.45
C PRO A 453 -28.98 -45.43 38.77
N LEU A 454 -28.07 -44.84 39.54
CA LEU A 454 -26.67 -44.70 39.17
C LEU A 454 -26.19 -46.10 38.73
N VAL A 455 -26.10 -46.34 37.43
CA VAL A 455 -25.31 -47.46 36.93
C VAL A 455 -23.90 -47.14 37.38
N ALA A 456 -23.36 -48.00 38.24
CA ALA A 456 -22.04 -47.85 38.83
C ALA A 456 -21.00 -47.62 37.74
N VAL A 457 -20.60 -46.36 37.57
CA VAL A 457 -19.35 -46.03 36.90
C VAL A 457 -18.26 -46.41 37.91
N ALA A 458 -17.36 -47.30 37.49
CA ALA A 458 -16.20 -47.73 38.26
C ALA A 458 -15.50 -46.53 38.94
N PRO A 459 -14.92 -46.72 40.15
CA PRO A 459 -14.47 -45.59 40.97
C PRO A 459 -13.34 -44.84 40.26
N VAL A 460 -13.67 -43.70 39.66
CA VAL A 460 -12.67 -42.72 39.25
C VAL A 460 -12.34 -41.89 40.48
N GLY A 461 -11.09 -42.01 40.96
CA GLY A 461 -10.61 -41.42 42.20
C GLY A 461 -10.90 -39.92 42.33
N GLY A 462 -11.09 -39.46 43.57
CA GLY A 462 -11.62 -38.14 43.94
C GLY A 462 -10.93 -36.90 43.36
N ALA A 463 -9.76 -37.04 42.71
CA ALA A 463 -9.10 -35.96 41.99
C ALA A 463 -9.85 -35.53 40.70
N ALA A 464 -10.55 -36.45 40.02
CA ALA A 464 -11.23 -36.15 38.76
C ALA A 464 -12.53 -35.33 38.96
N LEU A 465 -13.23 -35.56 40.06
CA LEU A 465 -14.45 -34.81 40.42
C LEU A 465 -14.13 -33.36 40.82
N ALA A 466 -13.00 -33.12 41.48
CA ALA A 466 -12.55 -31.77 41.83
C ALA A 466 -12.19 -30.94 40.59
N LEU A 467 -11.58 -31.56 39.57
CA LEU A 467 -11.24 -30.91 38.30
C LEU A 467 -12.48 -30.53 37.47
N LEU A 468 -13.51 -31.39 37.45
CA LEU A 468 -14.78 -31.10 36.77
C LEU A 468 -15.57 -29.98 37.45
N ALA A 469 -15.61 -29.96 38.79
CA ALA A 469 -16.26 -28.87 39.53
C ALA A 469 -15.55 -27.53 39.34
N ALA A 470 -14.21 -27.53 39.28
CA ALA A 470 -13.42 -26.34 38.99
C ALA A 470 -13.65 -25.83 37.54
N LEU A 471 -13.76 -26.73 36.56
CA LEU A 471 -14.03 -26.38 35.17
C LEU A 471 -15.42 -25.74 34.99
N VAL A 472 -16.44 -26.25 35.69
CA VAL A 472 -17.81 -25.70 35.64
C VAL A 472 -17.89 -24.30 36.29
N LEU A 473 -17.19 -24.08 37.41
CA LEU A 473 -17.11 -22.76 38.03
C LEU A 473 -16.34 -21.74 37.17
N VAL A 474 -15.28 -22.16 36.47
CA VAL A 474 -14.53 -21.26 35.56
C VAL A 474 -15.36 -20.87 34.33
N THR A 475 -16.19 -21.78 33.80
CA THR A 475 -17.09 -21.46 32.68
C THR A 475 -18.25 -20.54 33.09
N LEU A 476 -18.80 -20.68 34.30
CA LEU A 476 -19.90 -19.82 34.77
C LEU A 476 -19.46 -18.39 35.10
N VAL A 477 -18.20 -18.20 35.53
CA VAL A 477 -17.63 -16.87 35.77
C VAL A 477 -17.27 -16.15 34.47
N GLN A 478 -16.99 -16.86 33.38
CA GLN A 478 -16.69 -16.25 32.08
C GLN A 478 -17.93 -15.76 31.32
N ASP A 479 -19.13 -16.31 31.59
CA ASP A 479 -20.36 -15.89 30.90
C ASP A 479 -20.98 -14.60 31.47
N GLU A 480 -20.79 -14.29 32.75
CA GLU A 480 -21.31 -13.03 33.33
C GLU A 480 -20.57 -11.77 32.85
N GLU A 481 -19.32 -11.87 32.37
CA GLU A 481 -18.62 -10.72 31.78
C GLU A 481 -19.05 -10.40 30.33
N LEU A 482 -19.77 -11.30 29.66
CA LEU A 482 -20.11 -11.19 28.23
C LEU A 482 -21.50 -10.61 27.93
N VAL A 483 -22.36 -10.39 28.94
CA VAL A 483 -23.77 -9.96 28.74
C VAL A 483 -24.00 -8.44 28.93
N ARG A 484 -23.00 -7.64 29.33
CA ARG A 484 -23.21 -6.17 29.48
C ARG A 484 -22.97 -5.40 28.19
N GLY A 485 -24.07 -4.94 27.58
CA GLY A 485 -24.07 -4.03 26.43
C GLY A 485 -23.55 -2.61 26.75
N PRO A 486 -23.31 -1.76 25.73
CA PRO A 486 -22.62 -0.48 25.88
C PRO A 486 -23.40 0.61 26.65
N GLU A 487 -24.72 0.47 26.81
CA GLU A 487 -25.59 1.54 27.35
C GLU A 487 -25.63 1.61 28.89
N GLU A 488 -25.24 0.56 29.63
CA GLU A 488 -25.21 0.62 31.10
C GLU A 488 -23.91 1.16 31.70
N ARG A 489 -22.94 1.56 30.87
CA ARG A 489 -21.63 2.03 31.35
C ARG A 489 -21.60 3.53 31.72
N ALA A 490 -22.70 4.26 31.53
CA ALA A 490 -22.73 5.73 31.61
C ALA A 490 -23.38 6.32 32.88
N THR A 491 -24.01 5.54 33.76
CA THR A 491 -24.68 6.07 34.95
C THR A 491 -24.50 5.19 36.18
N SER A 492 -23.39 5.36 36.90
CA SER A 492 -23.31 5.04 38.35
C SER A 492 -22.04 5.61 38.97
N SER A 493 -21.87 6.93 38.91
CA SER A 493 -21.04 7.65 39.86
C SER A 493 -21.87 7.96 41.11
N GLU A 494 -22.13 6.97 41.96
CA GLU A 494 -22.43 7.11 43.40
C GLU A 494 -22.91 5.77 43.96
N GLN A 495 -22.48 5.47 45.19
CA GLN A 495 -22.75 4.26 45.99
C GLN A 495 -21.86 3.03 45.72
N LYS A 496 -20.72 2.98 46.44
CA LYS A 496 -20.04 1.73 46.81
C LYS A 496 -20.74 1.09 48.02
N PRO A 497 -21.05 -0.22 48.00
CA PRO A 497 -21.15 -1.01 49.22
C PRO A 497 -20.20 -2.23 49.21
N ARG A 498 -19.30 -2.26 50.21
CA ARG A 498 -19.00 -3.38 51.14
C ARG A 498 -18.82 -4.84 50.65
N TYR A 499 -18.55 -5.16 49.39
CA TYR A 499 -18.24 -6.57 48.98
C TYR A 499 -16.74 -6.95 48.90
N LEU A 500 -15.82 -5.99 48.98
CA LEU A 500 -14.38 -6.24 48.79
C LEU A 500 -13.61 -6.77 50.02
N LYS A 501 -14.28 -7.11 51.12
CA LYS A 501 -13.62 -7.64 52.34
C LYS A 501 -13.74 -9.16 52.53
N GLU A 502 -14.54 -9.86 51.73
CA GLU A 502 -14.70 -11.32 51.83
C GLU A 502 -13.89 -12.10 50.78
N GLU A 503 -13.58 -11.51 49.62
CA GLU A 503 -12.75 -12.16 48.59
C GLU A 503 -11.30 -12.43 49.06
N SER A 504 -10.76 -11.58 49.94
CA SER A 504 -9.39 -11.73 50.45
C SER A 504 -9.22 -12.87 51.47
N ARG A 505 -10.32 -13.40 52.05
CA ARG A 505 -10.26 -14.57 52.95
C ARG A 505 -10.34 -15.90 52.22
N SER A 506 -10.96 -15.94 51.04
CA SER A 506 -11.10 -17.17 50.25
C SER A 506 -9.80 -17.55 49.53
N TYR A 507 -9.00 -16.57 49.11
CA TYR A 507 -7.71 -16.82 48.45
C TYR A 507 -6.62 -17.36 49.39
N GLN A 508 -6.61 -16.99 50.67
CA GLN A 508 -5.61 -17.49 51.63
C GLN A 508 -5.85 -18.95 52.08
N LYS A 509 -7.00 -19.55 51.76
CA LYS A 509 -7.33 -20.93 52.16
C LYS A 509 -7.03 -21.97 51.07
N LEU A 510 -6.67 -21.55 49.86
CA LEU A 510 -6.30 -22.41 48.73
C LEU A 510 -4.78 -22.59 48.55
N GLU A 511 -3.94 -21.86 49.30
CA GLU A 511 -2.48 -22.08 49.34
C GLU A 511 -2.02 -23.07 50.43
N LYS A 512 -2.95 -23.70 51.17
CA LYS A 512 -2.65 -24.66 52.26
C LYS A 512 -3.30 -26.04 52.12
N LEU A 513 -3.85 -26.35 50.94
CA LEU A 513 -4.23 -27.69 50.48
C LEU A 513 -3.45 -27.98 49.20
#